data_AF-A0A9D2HEP6-F1
#
_entry.id   AF-A0A9D2HEP6-F1
#
_cell.length_a   1.000
_cell.length_b   1.000
_cell.length_c   1.000
_cell.angle_alpha   90.00
_cell.angle_beta   90.00
_cell.angle_gamma   90.00
#
_symmetry.space_group_name_H-M   'P 1'
#
loop_
_entity.id
_entity.type
_entity.pdbx_description
1 polymer ?
#
loop_
_entity_poly.entity_id
_entity_poly.type
_entity_poly.pdbx_seq_one_letter_code
_entity_poly.pdbx_strand_id
1 'polypeptide(L)'
;MEKWDIYKERAFIENLLCQRFNFFILSFALIVTASATVNTTTLYNIILTSGIIICTLLFFTIYRIYTKLDIALKYIYENDKDSIFHEIQKRTHEYPLNFKNMNRLIGVFIPIACVLTLVILLCCGNNYTAHIQQHSPIFQNQ
;
A
#
# COMPACT_ATOMS: atom_id res chain seq x y z
N MET A 1 22.10 -14.36 22.32
CA MET A 1 21.83 -14.12 20.89
C MET A 1 22.77 -13.00 20.46
N GLU A 2 23.61 -13.25 19.47
CA GLU A 2 24.57 -12.26 19.00
C GLU A 2 23.80 -11.07 18.42
N LYS A 3 24.15 -9.85 18.83
CA LYS A 3 23.53 -8.59 18.37
C LYS A 3 23.45 -8.50 16.84
N TRP A 4 24.40 -9.13 16.14
CA TRP A 4 24.45 -9.26 14.67
C TRP A 4 23.31 -10.06 14.03
N ASP A 5 22.76 -11.08 14.70
CA ASP A 5 21.69 -11.91 14.13
C ASP A 5 20.37 -11.15 14.04
N ILE A 6 20.10 -10.29 15.02
CA ILE A 6 18.87 -9.47 15.05
C ILE A 6 18.89 -8.44 13.90
N TYR A 7 20.06 -7.87 13.58
CA TYR A 7 20.22 -6.97 12.44
C TYR A 7 20.02 -7.69 11.09
N LYS A 8 20.50 -8.93 10.95
CA LYS A 8 20.26 -9.75 9.76
C LYS A 8 18.78 -10.11 9.60
N GLU A 9 18.11 -10.48 10.70
CA GLU A 9 16.68 -10.79 10.71
C GLU A 9 15.84 -9.57 10.29
N ARG A 10 16.17 -8.38 10.81
CA ARG A 10 15.53 -7.12 10.39
C ARG A 10 15.70 -6.87 8.89
N ALA A 11 16.92 -6.97 8.37
CA ALA A 11 17.21 -6.75 6.95
C ALA A 11 16.46 -7.75 6.04
N PHE A 12 16.31 -9.00 6.48
CA PHE A 12 15.53 -10.01 5.78
C PHE A 12 14.04 -9.66 5.72
N ILE A 13 13.45 -9.25 6.85
CA ILE A 13 12.04 -8.84 6.92
C ILE A 13 11.80 -7.58 6.08
N GLU A 14 12.73 -6.63 6.10
CA GLU A 14 12.67 -5.41 5.29
C GLU A 14 12.71 -5.72 3.79
N ASN A 15 13.61 -6.62 3.35
CA ASN A 15 13.67 -7.06 1.97
C ASN A 15 12.38 -7.78 1.52
N LEU A 16 11.82 -8.64 2.37
CA LEU A 16 10.52 -9.26 2.13
C LEU A 16 9.40 -8.23 1.97
N LEU A 17 9.39 -7.20 2.82
CA LEU A 17 8.42 -6.11 2.74
C LEU A 17 8.55 -5.35 1.42
N CYS A 18 9.77 -4.98 1.03
CA CYS A 18 10.05 -4.33 -0.25
C CYS A 18 9.57 -5.17 -1.44
N GLN A 19 9.83 -6.47 -1.43
CA GLN A 19 9.39 -7.37 -2.51
C GLN A 19 7.85 -7.41 -2.62
N ARG A 20 7.14 -7.54 -1.49
CA ARG A 20 5.67 -7.58 -1.47
C ARG A 20 5.07 -6.23 -1.87
N PHE A 21 5.70 -5.14 -1.44
CA PHE A 21 5.30 -3.79 -1.79
C PHE A 21 5.47 -3.50 -3.29
N ASN A 22 6.58 -3.92 -3.88
CA ASN A 22 6.78 -3.81 -5.33
C ASN A 22 5.71 -4.60 -6.11
N PHE A 23 5.39 -5.83 -5.67
CA PHE A 23 4.32 -6.62 -6.28
C PHE A 23 2.95 -5.94 -6.17
N PHE A 24 2.68 -5.26 -5.06
CA PHE A 24 1.46 -4.47 -4.87
C PHE A 24 1.37 -3.30 -5.85
N ILE A 25 2.43 -2.50 -5.99
CA ILE A 25 2.46 -1.38 -6.95
C ILE A 25 2.25 -1.89 -8.38
N LEU A 26 2.92 -2.97 -8.74
CA LEU A 26 2.86 -3.54 -10.09
C LEU A 26 1.44 -4.06 -10.39
N SER A 27 0.81 -4.73 -9.44
CA SER A 27 -0.59 -5.17 -9.55
C SER A 27 -1.54 -3.98 -9.69
N PHE A 28 -1.37 -2.95 -8.86
CA PHE A 28 -2.17 -1.72 -8.93
C PHE A 28 -2.04 -1.04 -10.29
N ALA A 29 -0.82 -0.85 -10.79
CA ALA A 29 -0.58 -0.25 -12.10
C ALA A 29 -1.24 -1.04 -13.24
N LEU A 30 -1.20 -2.38 -13.16
CA LEU A 30 -1.84 -3.26 -14.13
C LEU A 30 -3.37 -3.09 -14.10
N ILE A 31 -3.98 -3.08 -12.92
CA ILE A 31 -5.43 -2.87 -12.75
C ILE A 31 -5.86 -1.52 -13.30
N VAL A 32 -5.12 -0.44 -12.99
CA VAL A 32 -5.41 0.91 -13.49
C VAL A 32 -5.33 0.93 -15.01
N THR A 33 -4.27 0.37 -15.59
CA THR A 33 -4.09 0.31 -17.05
C THR A 33 -5.19 -0.52 -17.74
N ALA A 34 -5.55 -1.67 -17.15
CA ALA A 34 -6.63 -2.51 -17.64
C ALA A 34 -7.97 -1.78 -17.59
N SER A 35 -8.25 -1.07 -16.50
CA SER A 35 -9.47 -0.26 -16.37
C SER A 35 -9.54 0.89 -17.39
N ALA A 36 -8.40 1.47 -17.76
CA ALA A 36 -8.33 2.56 -18.75
C ALA A 36 -8.51 2.08 -20.20
N THR A 37 -8.26 0.80 -20.47
CA THR A 37 -8.34 0.23 -21.83
C THR A 37 -9.72 -0.33 -22.16
N VAL A 38 -10.56 -0.54 -21.15
CA VAL A 38 -11.85 -1.24 -21.29
C VAL A 38 -12.97 -0.24 -21.55
N ASN A 39 -13.68 -0.43 -22.66
CA ASN A 39 -14.78 0.45 -23.08
C ASN A 39 -16.16 0.02 -22.54
N THR A 40 -16.27 -1.20 -22.00
CA THR A 40 -17.54 -1.75 -21.51
C THR A 40 -17.67 -1.53 -20.00
N THR A 41 -18.76 -0.90 -19.57
CA THR A 41 -19.08 -0.62 -18.15
C THR A 41 -19.05 -1.87 -17.26
N THR A 42 -19.58 -2.99 -17.76
CA THR A 42 -19.60 -4.25 -17.00
C THR A 42 -18.19 -4.80 -16.76
N LEU A 43 -17.34 -4.80 -17.80
CA LEU A 43 -15.96 -5.29 -17.69
C LEU A 43 -15.11 -4.34 -16.83
N TYR A 44 -15.31 -3.03 -16.96
CA TYR A 44 -14.68 -2.01 -16.13
C TYR A 44 -14.95 -2.26 -14.64
N ASN A 45 -16.21 -2.46 -14.27
CA ASN A 45 -16.61 -2.72 -12.88
C ASN A 45 -16.06 -4.05 -12.36
N ILE A 46 -16.02 -5.11 -13.17
CA ILE A 46 -15.44 -6.41 -12.78
C ILE A 46 -13.93 -6.27 -12.53
N ILE A 47 -13.20 -5.57 -13.41
CA ILE A 47 -11.74 -5.38 -13.30
C ILE A 47 -11.40 -4.54 -12.07
N LEU A 48 -12.14 -3.46 -11.81
CA LEU A 48 -11.93 -2.65 -10.61
C LEU A 48 -12.28 -3.41 -9.33
N THR A 49 -13.39 -4.15 -9.30
CA THR A 49 -13.79 -4.92 -8.12
C THR A 49 -12.78 -6.02 -7.80
N SER A 50 -12.36 -6.78 -8.81
CA SER A 50 -11.30 -7.79 -8.64
C SER A 50 -9.98 -7.17 -8.23
N GLY A 51 -9.64 -6.00 -8.80
CA GLY A 51 -8.46 -5.24 -8.42
C GLY A 51 -8.46 -4.77 -6.97
N ILE A 52 -9.59 -4.26 -6.47
CA ILE A 52 -9.76 -3.86 -5.06
C ILE A 52 -9.57 -5.07 -4.14
N ILE A 53 -10.13 -6.24 -4.49
CA ILE A 53 -9.98 -7.47 -3.69
C ILE A 53 -8.51 -7.87 -3.62
N ILE A 54 -7.81 -7.93 -4.76
CA ILE A 54 -6.39 -8.29 -4.83
C ILE A 54 -5.54 -7.31 -4.03
N CYS A 55 -5.74 -6.00 -4.23
CA CYS A 55 -5.03 -4.96 -3.50
C CYS A 55 -5.28 -5.04 -1.99
N THR A 56 -6.50 -5.38 -1.55
CA THR A 56 -6.83 -5.55 -0.13
C THR A 56 -6.13 -6.77 0.49
N LEU A 57 -6.10 -7.89 -0.22
CA LEU A 57 -5.38 -9.09 0.22
C LEU A 57 -3.87 -8.85 0.33
N LEU A 58 -3.29 -8.14 -0.64
CA LEU A 58 -1.89 -7.74 -0.62
C LEU A 58 -1.61 -6.74 0.49
N PHE A 59 -2.49 -5.76 0.73
CA PHE A 59 -2.39 -4.84 1.86
C PHE A 59 -2.33 -5.61 3.19
N PHE A 60 -3.24 -6.56 3.41
CA PHE A 60 -3.25 -7.36 4.63
C PHE A 60 -1.95 -8.14 4.82
N THR A 61 -1.38 -8.66 3.72
CA THR A 61 -0.08 -9.34 3.73
C THR A 61 1.05 -8.41 4.14
N ILE A 62 1.11 -7.20 3.56
CA ILE A 62 2.11 -6.18 3.91
C ILE A 62 1.97 -5.75 5.37
N TYR A 63 0.73 -5.50 5.82
CA TYR A 63 0.43 -5.12 7.19
C TYR A 63 0.93 -6.15 8.23
N ARG A 64 0.74 -7.44 7.93
CA ARG A 64 1.21 -8.52 8.79
C ARG A 64 2.73 -8.56 8.90
N ILE A 65 3.44 -8.36 7.79
CA ILE A 65 4.92 -8.31 7.77
C ILE A 65 5.43 -7.06 8.50
N TYR A 66 4.79 -5.92 8.25
CA TYR A 66 5.11 -4.65 8.89
C TYR A 66 4.99 -4.74 10.42
N THR A 67 3.94 -5.38 10.93
CA THR A 67 3.75 -5.56 12.38
C THR A 67 4.88 -6.38 13.01
N LYS A 68 5.39 -7.41 12.30
CA LYS A 68 6.54 -8.18 12.77
C LYS A 68 7.83 -7.35 12.78
N LEU A 69 8.03 -6.52 11.76
CA LEU A 69 9.18 -5.61 11.68
C LEU A 69 9.15 -4.58 12.83
N ASP A 70 7.98 -4.01 13.13
CA ASP A 70 7.81 -3.03 14.21
C ASP A 70 8.13 -3.64 15.59
N ILE A 71 7.68 -4.88 15.84
CA ILE A 71 8.01 -5.61 17.07
C ILE A 71 9.51 -5.88 17.16
N ALA A 72 10.14 -6.35 16.07
CA ALA A 72 11.59 -6.59 16.03
C ALA A 72 12.37 -5.29 16.29
N LEU A 73 11.95 -4.18 15.68
CA LEU A 73 12.56 -2.87 15.87
C LEU A 73 12.40 -2.36 17.31
N LYS A 74 11.22 -2.55 17.91
CA LYS A 74 10.95 -2.21 19.30
C LYS A 74 11.82 -3.05 20.25
N TYR A 75 12.01 -4.33 19.97
CA TYR A 75 12.85 -5.21 20.77
C TYR A 75 14.33 -4.82 20.72
N ILE A 76 14.84 -4.43 19.55
CA ILE A 76 16.19 -3.88 19.39
C ILE A 76 16.32 -2.58 20.20
N TYR A 77 15.34 -1.68 20.08
CA TYR A 77 15.36 -0.40 20.76
C TYR A 77 15.42 -0.51 22.29
N GLU A 78 14.66 -1.45 22.86
CA GLU A 78 14.55 -1.64 24.31
C GLU A 78 15.78 -2.32 24.91
N ASN A 79 16.44 -3.21 24.15
CA ASN A 79 17.62 -3.95 24.60
C ASN A 79 18.98 -3.36 24.19
N ASP A 80 19.02 -2.43 23.23
CA ASP A 80 20.28 -1.96 22.63
C ASP A 80 20.48 -0.45 22.79
N LYS A 81 20.69 -0.01 24.03
CA LYS A 81 20.89 1.41 24.43
C LYS A 81 22.14 2.06 23.84
N ASP A 82 23.14 1.27 23.44
CA ASP A 82 24.42 1.74 22.86
C ASP A 82 24.49 1.61 21.34
N SER A 83 23.37 1.33 20.67
CA SER A 83 23.34 1.22 19.21
C SER A 83 23.28 2.59 18.53
N ILE A 84 23.89 2.68 17.35
CA ILE A 84 23.89 3.83 16.43
C ILE A 84 22.46 4.40 16.21
N PHE A 85 21.42 3.59 16.41
CA PHE A 85 20.01 4.00 16.39
C PHE A 85 19.66 5.05 17.44
N HIS A 86 20.23 4.99 18.65
CA HIS A 86 20.02 6.01 19.67
C HIS A 86 20.68 7.34 19.27
N GLU A 87 21.85 7.29 18.64
CA GLU A 87 22.56 8.49 18.17
C GLU A 87 21.86 9.14 16.97
N ILE A 88 21.40 8.33 16.01
CA ILE A 88 20.57 8.80 14.89
C ILE A 88 19.27 9.40 15.42
N GLN A 89 18.58 8.74 16.36
CA GLN A 89 17.33 9.27 16.92
C GLN A 89 17.55 10.53 17.74
N LYS A 90 18.67 10.65 18.48
CA LYS A 90 19.00 11.88 19.23
C LYS A 90 19.20 13.07 18.31
N ARG A 91 19.84 12.86 17.15
CA ARG A 91 19.93 13.89 16.09
C ARG A 91 18.61 14.14 15.37
N THR A 92 17.71 13.16 15.34
CA THR A 92 16.41 13.32 14.67
C THR A 92 15.33 13.89 15.59
N HIS A 93 15.51 13.83 16.92
CA HIS A 93 14.63 14.46 17.91
C HIS A 93 14.78 15.98 17.97
N GLU A 94 15.80 16.56 17.32
CA GLU A 94 15.84 18.00 17.01
C GLU A 94 14.78 18.41 15.98
N TYR A 95 14.16 17.45 15.29
CA TYR A 95 12.99 17.68 14.45
C TYR A 95 11.71 17.28 15.20
N PRO A 96 10.66 18.13 15.21
CA PRO A 96 9.43 17.94 16.00
C PRO A 96 8.51 16.81 15.50
N LEU A 97 9.05 15.84 14.75
CA LEU A 97 8.28 14.80 14.11
C LEU A 97 8.33 13.51 14.93
N ASN A 98 7.15 13.12 15.40
CA ASN A 98 6.93 12.00 16.30
C ASN A 98 7.12 10.66 15.57
N PHE A 99 8.36 10.17 15.50
CA PHE A 99 8.80 8.98 14.71
C PHE A 99 8.01 7.71 15.00
N LYS A 100 7.52 7.53 16.23
CA LYS A 100 6.74 6.35 16.62
C LYS A 100 5.44 6.24 15.83
N ASN A 101 4.85 7.37 15.45
CA ASN A 101 3.68 7.40 14.58
C ASN A 101 4.06 7.38 13.11
N MET A 102 5.18 8.01 12.69
CA MET A 102 5.56 8.06 11.27
C MET A 102 5.96 6.69 10.70
N ASN A 103 6.60 5.83 11.49
CA ASN A 103 6.95 4.49 11.01
C ASN A 103 5.66 3.73 10.66
N ARG A 104 4.71 3.69 11.60
CA ARG A 104 3.38 3.08 11.41
C ARG A 104 2.60 3.77 10.29
N LEU A 105 2.79 5.09 10.12
CA LEU A 105 2.20 5.85 9.03
C LEU A 105 2.71 5.34 7.68
N ILE A 106 4.01 5.18 7.48
CA ILE A 106 4.56 4.73 6.18
C ILE A 106 4.07 3.32 5.81
N GLY A 107 4.04 2.40 6.78
CA GLY A 107 3.62 1.01 6.54
C GLY A 107 2.12 0.83 6.27
N VAL A 108 1.28 1.75 6.74
CA VAL A 108 -0.20 1.63 6.69
C VAL A 108 -0.83 2.64 5.75
N PHE A 109 -0.30 3.87 5.67
CA PHE A 109 -0.85 4.96 4.89
C PHE A 109 -0.73 4.72 3.39
N ILE A 110 0.41 4.24 2.91
CA ILE A 110 0.64 4.03 1.47
C ILE A 110 -0.38 3.04 0.85
N PRO A 111 -0.58 1.84 1.43
CA PRO A 111 -1.56 0.91 0.86
C PRO A 111 -3.01 1.37 1.06
N ILE A 112 -3.33 2.07 2.17
CA ILE A 112 -4.66 2.69 2.34
C ILE A 112 -4.91 3.74 1.26
N ALA A 113 -3.92 4.59 0.97
CA ALA A 113 -4.02 5.59 -0.09
C ALA A 113 -4.28 4.93 -1.46
N CYS A 114 -3.61 3.81 -1.77
CA CYS A 114 -3.87 3.06 -3.02
C CYS A 114 -5.27 2.46 -3.09
N VAL A 115 -5.79 1.90 -2.00
CA VAL A 115 -7.17 1.39 -1.95
C VAL A 115 -8.17 2.53 -2.11
N LEU A 116 -7.94 3.67 -1.44
CA LEU A 116 -8.77 4.87 -1.61
C LEU A 116 -8.75 5.37 -3.05
N THR A 117 -7.59 5.39 -3.71
CA THR A 117 -7.47 5.76 -5.12
C THR A 117 -8.30 4.84 -6.01
N LEU A 118 -8.29 3.52 -5.79
CA LEU A 118 -9.13 2.58 -6.55
C LEU A 118 -10.62 2.80 -6.30
N VAL A 119 -11.02 3.10 -5.06
CA VAL A 119 -12.41 3.42 -4.72
C VAL A 119 -12.86 4.71 -5.40
N ILE A 120 -12.01 5.75 -5.38
CA ILE A 120 -12.27 7.00 -6.10
C ILE A 120 -12.41 6.72 -7.60
N LEU A 121 -11.54 5.89 -8.18
CA LEU A 121 -11.61 5.52 -9.60
C LEU A 121 -12.93 4.83 -9.93
N LEU A 122 -13.39 3.89 -9.09
CA LEU A 122 -14.68 3.22 -9.25
C LEU A 122 -15.85 4.19 -9.16
N CYS A 123 -15.86 5.09 -8.16
CA CYS A 123 -16.90 6.09 -8.01
C CYS A 123 -16.93 7.09 -9.17
N CYS A 124 -15.77 7.59 -9.59
CA CYS A 124 -15.68 8.52 -10.72
C CYS A 124 -16.06 7.83 -12.04
N GLY A 125 -15.55 6.62 -12.29
CA GLY A 125 -15.85 5.85 -13.50
C GLY A 125 -17.33 5.54 -13.67
N ASN A 126 -18.05 5.21 -12.58
CA ASN A 126 -19.51 5.04 -12.63
C ASN A 126 -20.24 6.35 -12.99
N ASN A 127 -19.80 7.49 -12.47
CA ASN A 127 -20.40 8.78 -12.79
C ASN A 127 -20.12 9.20 -14.24
N TYR A 128 -18.91 8.98 -14.75
CA TYR A 128 -18.55 9.28 -16.15
C TYR A 128 -19.29 8.39 -17.14
N THR A 129 -19.44 7.09 -16.85
CA THR A 129 -20.16 6.16 -17.73
C THR A 129 -21.67 6.42 -17.73
N ALA A 130 -22.25 6.82 -16.59
CA ALA A 130 -23.64 7.30 -16.52
C ALA A 130 -23.86 8.53 -17.39
N HIS A 131 -22.87 9.44 -17.46
CA HIS A 131 -22.93 10.63 -18.30
C HIS A 131 -22.80 10.34 -19.81
N ILE A 132 -22.03 9.31 -20.20
CA ILE A 132 -21.88 8.87 -21.60
C ILE A 132 -23.14 8.15 -22.11
N GLN A 133 -23.81 7.34 -21.28
CA GLN A 133 -25.08 6.72 -21.65
C GLN A 133 -26.21 7.73 -21.88
N GLN A 134 -26.18 8.90 -21.23
CA GLN A 134 -27.16 9.97 -21.47
C GLN A 134 -26.96 10.72 -22.79
N HIS A 135 -25.78 10.66 -23.42
CA HIS A 135 -25.46 11.42 -24.64
C HIS A 135 -25.47 10.61 -25.94
N SER A 136 -25.80 9.31 -25.89
CA SER A 136 -25.87 8.43 -27.07
C SER A 136 -27.31 7.94 -27.36
N PRO A 137 -28.22 8.79 -27.87
CA PRO A 137 -29.57 8.39 -28.27
C PRO A 137 -29.63 7.74 -29.66
N ILE A 138 -28.75 6.76 -29.98
CA ILE A 138 -28.68 6.19 -31.36
C ILE A 138 -28.79 4.65 -31.43
N PHE A 139 -28.90 3.90 -30.32
CA PHE A 139 -29.12 2.44 -30.38
C PHE A 139 -30.45 1.99 -29.74
N GLN A 140 -31.54 2.71 -30.04
CA GLN A 140 -32.90 2.21 -29.77
C GLN A 140 -33.59 1.58 -30.99
N ASN A 141 -32.94 1.53 -32.16
CA ASN A 141 -33.46 0.83 -33.33
C ASN A 141 -32.31 0.27 -34.17
N GLN A 142 -31.88 -0.96 -33.87
CA GLN A 142 -31.53 -1.99 -34.86
C GLN A 142 -31.29 -3.33 -34.18
#